data_AF-A0A656D4K3-F1
#
_entry.id   AF-A0A656D4K3-F1
#
_cell.length_a   1.000
_cell.length_b   1.000
_cell.length_c   1.000
_cell.angle_alpha   90.00
_cell.angle_beta   90.00
_cell.angle_gamma   90.00
#
_symmetry.space_group_name_H-M   'P 1'
#
loop_
_entity.id
_entity.type
_entity.pdbx_description
1 polymer ?
#
loop_
_entity_poly.entity_id
_entity_poly.type
_entity_poly.pdbx_seq_one_letter_code
_entity_poly.pdbx_strand_id
1 'polypeptide(L)'
;MIEQKLKEIEEIFEEIISGKFNILKVELFYDDFDLSDMFIKKLEESNFTAKKVKDVEVEPGFRVPAFYLKNREAIFGWVFWEIFTETKKRKLFGSALKNQRGDWEIQITEDRDEIIYVNESNKIEIDLSTMAW
;
A
#
# COMPACT_ATOMS: atom_id res chain seq x y z
N MET A 1 9.45 24.98 17.50
CA MET A 1 9.58 23.60 18.01
C MET A 1 8.69 22.62 17.24
N ILE A 2 7.40 22.93 17.01
CA ILE A 2 6.50 22.08 16.22
C ILE A 2 6.96 21.96 14.76
N GLU A 3 7.34 23.06 14.11
CA GLU A 3 7.83 23.04 12.72
C GLU A 3 9.03 22.12 12.51
N GLN A 4 9.99 22.13 13.44
CA GLN A 4 11.16 21.24 13.41
C GLN A 4 10.73 19.76 13.48
N LYS A 5 9.78 19.43 14.35
CA LYS A 5 9.23 18.08 14.46
C LYS A 5 8.47 17.65 13.20
N LEU A 6 7.68 18.55 12.61
CA LEU A 6 6.97 18.25 11.36
C LEU A 6 7.93 17.94 10.22
N LYS A 7 9.06 18.65 10.16
CA LYS A 7 10.12 18.37 9.20
C LYS A 7 10.76 16.99 9.44
N GLU A 8 11.05 16.64 10.68
CA GLU A 8 11.57 15.30 11.03
C GLU A 8 10.59 14.19 10.65
N ILE A 9 9.28 14.41 10.87
CA ILE A 9 8.23 13.46 10.45
C ILE A 9 8.19 13.34 8.93
N GLU A 10 8.28 14.47 8.20
CA GLU A 10 8.31 14.49 6.74
C GLU A 10 9.48 13.65 6.19
N GLU A 11 10.68 13.79 6.78
CA GLU A 11 11.85 12.98 6.44
C GLU A 11 11.63 11.48 6.74
N ILE A 12 11.01 11.15 7.88
CA ILE A 12 10.67 9.75 8.22
C ILE A 12 9.69 9.16 7.21
N PHE A 13 8.69 9.93 6.74
CA PHE A 13 7.74 9.44 5.74
C PHE A 13 8.42 9.08 4.42
N GLU A 14 9.38 9.88 3.97
CA GLU A 14 10.17 9.57 2.77
C GLU A 14 10.96 8.26 2.92
N GLU A 15 11.54 8.03 4.10
CA GLU A 15 12.25 6.79 4.40
C GLU A 15 11.32 5.56 4.49
N ILE A 16 10.09 5.74 4.99
CA ILE A 16 9.08 4.68 4.98
C ILE A 16 8.62 4.36 3.56
N ILE A 17 8.28 5.37 2.77
CA ILE A 17 7.74 5.20 1.41
C ILE A 17 8.79 4.59 0.46
N SER A 18 10.06 4.95 0.63
CA SER A 18 11.17 4.34 -0.11
C SER A 18 11.46 2.88 0.29
N GLY A 19 10.83 2.38 1.36
CA GLY A 19 11.06 1.03 1.87
C GLY A 19 12.37 0.86 2.64
N LYS A 20 13.04 1.97 3.01
CA LYS A 20 14.25 1.92 3.86
C LYS A 20 13.92 1.31 5.23
N PHE A 21 12.71 1.57 5.73
CA PHE A 21 12.17 0.89 6.89
C PHE A 21 11.13 -0.16 6.50
N ASN A 22 11.16 -1.31 7.16
CA ASN A 22 10.12 -2.35 7.02
C ASN A 22 8.88 -2.00 7.87
N ILE A 23 8.33 -0.80 7.69
CA ILE A 23 7.15 -0.32 8.41
C ILE A 23 5.91 -0.59 7.54
N LEU A 24 5.03 -1.45 8.04
CA LEU A 24 3.82 -1.88 7.32
C LEU A 24 2.59 -1.02 7.63
N LYS A 25 2.66 -0.22 8.70
CA LYS A 25 1.58 0.64 9.18
C LYS A 25 2.16 1.93 9.75
N VAL A 26 1.60 3.07 9.35
CA VAL A 26 2.01 4.40 9.80
C VAL A 26 0.80 5.11 10.39
N GLU A 27 0.94 5.63 11.60
CA GLU A 27 -0.06 6.56 12.17
C GLU A 27 0.11 7.93 11.52
N LEU A 28 -0.96 8.48 10.95
CA LEU A 28 -1.00 9.76 10.24
C LEU A 28 -1.52 10.88 11.15
N PHE A 29 -1.24 10.78 12.44
CA PHE A 29 -1.72 11.73 13.43
C PHE A 29 -0.66 11.97 14.50
N TYR A 30 -0.38 13.23 14.81
CA TYR A 30 0.63 13.60 15.80
C TYR A 30 0.17 14.82 16.60
N ASP A 31 0.07 14.73 17.92
CA ASP A 31 -0.34 15.85 18.80
C ASP A 31 -1.57 16.65 18.27
N ASP A 32 -2.63 15.95 17.88
CA ASP A 32 -3.85 16.51 17.27
C ASP A 32 -3.74 17.05 15.83
N PHE A 33 -2.58 16.91 15.19
CA PHE A 33 -2.37 17.26 13.79
C PHE A 33 -2.61 16.06 12.88
N ASP A 34 -3.48 16.25 11.88
CA ASP A 34 -3.65 15.31 10.76
C ASP A 34 -2.49 15.46 9.78
N LEU A 35 -1.77 14.36 9.57
CA LEU A 35 -0.60 14.28 8.70
C LEU A 35 -0.92 13.64 7.35
N SER A 36 -2.20 13.32 7.08
CA SER A 36 -2.62 12.60 5.87
C SER A 36 -2.20 13.33 4.59
N ASP A 37 -2.42 14.65 4.51
CA ASP A 37 -2.07 15.44 3.33
C ASP A 37 -0.56 15.48 3.10
N MET A 38 0.23 15.55 4.18
CA MET A 38 1.70 15.48 4.11
C MET A 38 2.15 14.13 3.57
N PHE A 39 1.58 13.03 4.07
CA PHE A 39 1.91 11.69 3.62
C PHE A 39 1.51 11.45 2.16
N ILE A 40 0.31 11.91 1.77
CA ILE A 40 -0.18 11.83 0.38
C ILE A 40 0.77 12.58 -0.56
N LYS A 41 1.19 13.79 -0.19
CA LYS A 41 2.15 14.55 -0.99
C LYS A 41 3.47 13.80 -1.17
N LYS A 42 3.99 13.14 -0.13
CA LYS A 42 5.20 12.31 -0.24
C LYS A 42 5.02 11.07 -1.09
N LEU A 43 3.84 10.46 -1.04
CA LEU A 43 3.48 9.36 -1.94
C LEU A 43 3.53 9.84 -3.40
N GLU A 44 2.91 10.97 -3.71
CA GLU A 44 2.90 11.54 -5.06
C GLU A 44 4.31 11.92 -5.55
N GLU A 45 5.12 12.55 -4.69
CA GLU A 45 6.55 12.84 -4.97
C GLU A 45 7.37 11.55 -5.24
N SER A 46 6.92 10.42 -4.67
CA SER A 46 7.54 9.09 -4.85
C SER A 46 6.88 8.27 -5.97
N ASN A 47 6.15 8.90 -6.88
CA ASN A 47 5.42 8.28 -8.01
C ASN A 47 4.29 7.33 -7.61
N PHE A 48 3.75 7.45 -6.40
CA PHE A 48 2.50 6.78 -6.06
C PHE A 48 1.31 7.61 -6.53
N THR A 49 0.38 6.98 -7.22
CA THR A 49 -0.81 7.65 -7.77
C THR A 49 -2.08 7.07 -7.15
N ALA A 50 -3.06 7.95 -6.87
CA ALA A 50 -4.36 7.54 -6.35
C ALA A 50 -5.16 6.78 -7.42
N LYS A 51 -5.50 5.52 -7.16
CA LYS A 51 -6.30 4.65 -8.04
C LYS A 51 -7.23 3.76 -7.25
N LYS A 52 -8.27 3.24 -7.92
CA LYS A 52 -9.03 2.08 -7.44
C LYS A 52 -8.30 0.81 -7.87
N VAL A 53 -8.47 -0.28 -7.13
CA VAL A 53 -7.85 -1.58 -7.43
C VAL A 53 -8.09 -2.02 -8.88
N LYS A 54 -9.32 -1.87 -9.38
CA LYS A 54 -9.69 -2.22 -10.76
C LYS A 54 -8.91 -1.46 -11.83
N ASP A 55 -8.43 -0.26 -11.53
CA ASP A 55 -7.74 0.63 -12.47
C ASP A 55 -6.20 0.48 -12.40
N VAL A 56 -5.69 -0.38 -11.51
CA VAL A 56 -4.25 -0.65 -11.37
C VAL A 56 -3.78 -1.62 -12.45
N GLU A 57 -2.71 -1.26 -13.15
CA GLU A 57 -2.04 -2.08 -14.14
C GLU A 57 -1.06 -3.05 -13.47
N VAL A 58 -1.45 -4.31 -13.36
CA VAL A 58 -0.60 -5.39 -12.87
C VAL A 58 -0.92 -6.68 -13.60
N GLU A 59 0.12 -7.40 -14.03
CA GLU A 59 0.01 -8.70 -14.68
C GLU A 59 0.02 -9.84 -13.64
N PRO A 60 -0.59 -11.01 -13.92
CA PRO A 60 -0.38 -12.20 -13.11
C PRO A 60 1.11 -12.56 -12.99
N GLY A 61 1.57 -12.93 -11.80
CA GLY A 61 3.00 -13.14 -11.52
C GLY A 61 3.75 -11.87 -11.14
N PHE A 62 3.06 -10.73 -11.02
CA PHE A 62 3.62 -9.48 -10.52
C PHE A 62 2.80 -8.94 -9.36
N ARG A 63 3.44 -8.08 -8.58
CA ARG A 63 2.79 -7.23 -7.58
C ARG A 63 3.27 -5.79 -7.69
N VAL A 64 2.38 -4.86 -7.37
CA VAL A 64 2.63 -3.42 -7.36
C VAL A 64 2.53 -2.93 -5.91
N PRO A 65 3.54 -2.21 -5.37
CA PRO A 65 3.48 -1.68 -4.02
C PRO A 65 2.41 -0.61 -3.91
N ALA A 66 1.71 -0.61 -2.79
CA ALA A 66 0.61 0.30 -2.55
C ALA A 66 0.43 0.67 -1.08
N PHE A 67 -0.14 1.84 -0.85
CA PHE A 67 -0.61 2.29 0.46
C PHE A 67 -2.12 2.51 0.44
N TYR A 68 -2.80 1.95 1.43
CA TYR A 68 -4.20 2.22 1.69
C TYR A 68 -4.32 3.10 2.93
N LEU A 69 -4.96 4.26 2.79
CA LEU A 69 -5.16 5.21 3.88
C LEU A 69 -6.56 5.03 4.46
N LYS A 70 -6.66 4.72 5.75
CA LYS A 70 -7.93 4.54 6.45
C LYS A 70 -7.78 4.84 7.94
N ASN A 71 -8.79 5.45 8.55
CA ASN A 71 -8.85 5.64 10.00
C ASN A 71 -7.59 6.30 10.61
N ARG A 72 -7.01 7.30 9.92
CA ARG A 72 -5.76 7.98 10.31
C ARG A 72 -4.52 7.09 10.27
N GLU A 73 -4.55 6.00 9.51
CA GLU A 73 -3.41 5.13 9.30
C GLU A 73 -3.14 4.99 7.79
N ALA A 74 -1.86 4.90 7.42
CA ALA A 74 -1.44 4.40 6.12
C ALA A 74 -0.96 2.95 6.27
N ILE A 75 -1.52 2.06 5.47
CA ILE A 75 -1.25 0.62 5.53
C ILE A 75 -0.59 0.19 4.23
N PHE A 76 0.61 -0.34 4.34
CA PHE A 76 1.35 -0.86 3.22
C PHE A 76 0.79 -2.22 2.78
N GLY A 77 0.80 -2.43 1.47
CA GLY A 77 0.39 -3.69 0.86
C GLY A 77 0.76 -3.75 -0.61
N TRP A 78 0.12 -4.67 -1.29
CA TRP A 78 0.41 -5.02 -2.67
C TRP A 78 -0.88 -5.14 -3.46
N VAL A 79 -0.86 -4.66 -4.70
CA VAL A 79 -1.87 -5.00 -5.70
C VAL A 79 -1.34 -6.10 -6.59
N PHE A 80 -2.08 -7.19 -6.70
CA PHE A 80 -1.66 -8.38 -7.47
C PHE A 80 -2.88 -9.19 -7.90
N TRP A 81 -2.64 -10.19 -8.74
CA TRP A 81 -3.64 -11.21 -9.09
C TRP A 81 -3.51 -12.41 -8.18
N GLU A 82 -4.58 -12.72 -7.46
CA GLU A 82 -4.74 -14.02 -6.80
C GLU A 82 -5.32 -15.03 -7.80
N ILE A 83 -4.62 -16.15 -7.98
CA ILE A 83 -4.93 -17.17 -8.98
C ILE A 83 -5.38 -18.42 -8.25
N PHE A 84 -6.66 -18.78 -8.39
CA PHE A 84 -7.21 -20.03 -7.84
C PHE A 84 -7.07 -21.18 -8.83
N THR A 85 -7.32 -20.90 -10.11
CA THR A 85 -7.18 -21.81 -11.24
C THR A 85 -6.79 -21.01 -12.50
N GLU A 86 -6.48 -21.68 -13.60
CA GLU A 86 -6.21 -21.03 -14.90
C GLU A 86 -7.34 -20.09 -15.34
N THR A 87 -8.58 -20.42 -15.02
CA THR A 87 -9.78 -19.65 -15.41
C THR A 87 -10.34 -18.78 -14.30
N LYS A 88 -9.95 -19.01 -13.04
CA LYS A 88 -10.47 -18.30 -11.88
C LYS A 88 -9.35 -17.54 -11.19
N LYS A 89 -9.35 -16.23 -11.38
CA LYS A 89 -8.43 -15.28 -10.75
C LYS A 89 -9.17 -14.00 -10.39
N ARG A 90 -8.65 -13.25 -9.43
CA ARG A 90 -9.15 -11.91 -9.09
C ARG A 90 -7.99 -10.97 -8.80
N LYS A 91 -8.09 -9.71 -9.20
CA LYS A 91 -7.15 -8.68 -8.77
C LYS A 91 -7.62 -8.12 -7.41
N LEU A 92 -6.66 -7.84 -6.54
CA LEU A 92 -6.95 -7.31 -5.21
C LEU A 92 -5.76 -6.51 -4.69
N PHE A 93 -6.04 -5.59 -3.77
CA PHE A 93 -5.06 -5.10 -2.81
C PHE A 93 -5.11 -5.98 -1.57
N GLY A 94 -3.95 -6.48 -1.14
CA GLY A 94 -3.77 -7.19 0.13
C GLY A 94 -2.73 -6.49 0.99
N SER A 95 -3.08 -6.18 2.24
CA SER A 95 -2.12 -5.60 3.19
C SER A 95 -0.94 -6.54 3.40
N ALA A 96 0.25 -5.98 3.59
CA ALA A 96 1.40 -6.76 4.02
C ALA A 96 1.24 -7.28 5.46
N LEU A 97 0.38 -6.62 6.26
CA LEU A 97 -0.05 -7.10 7.57
C LEU A 97 -0.89 -8.37 7.45
N LYS A 98 -0.64 -9.31 8.37
CA LYS A 98 -1.37 -10.55 8.50
C LYS A 98 -2.17 -10.57 9.80
N ASN A 99 -3.39 -11.11 9.75
CA ASN A 99 -4.19 -11.36 10.94
C ASN A 99 -3.69 -12.61 11.69
N GLN A 100 -4.32 -12.95 12.82
CA GLN A 100 -3.94 -14.11 13.65
C GLN A 100 -4.02 -15.47 12.92
N ARG A 101 -4.73 -15.55 11.79
CA ARG A 101 -4.86 -16.75 10.96
C ARG A 101 -3.86 -16.81 9.81
N GLY A 102 -3.06 -15.75 9.61
CA GLY A 102 -2.14 -15.63 8.49
C GLY A 102 -2.76 -15.04 7.21
N ASP A 103 -4.05 -14.69 7.22
CA ASP A 103 -4.70 -14.00 6.10
C ASP A 103 -4.33 -12.52 6.10
N TRP A 104 -4.53 -11.82 4.99
CA TRP A 104 -4.35 -10.37 4.95
C TRP A 104 -5.29 -9.69 5.95
N GLU A 105 -4.75 -8.75 6.73
CA GLU A 105 -5.55 -7.97 7.65
C GLU A 105 -6.58 -7.09 6.90
N ILE A 106 -6.17 -6.53 5.75
CA ILE A 106 -7.03 -5.78 4.85
C ILE A 106 -6.95 -6.37 3.45
N GLN A 107 -8.13 -6.54 2.86
CA GLN A 107 -8.29 -6.93 1.47
C GLN A 107 -9.29 -5.99 0.79
N ILE A 108 -8.93 -5.46 -0.39
CA ILE A 108 -9.80 -4.63 -1.22
C ILE A 108 -9.85 -5.26 -2.63
N THR A 109 -11.04 -5.62 -3.08
CA THR A 109 -11.29 -6.27 -4.37
C THR A 109 -11.69 -5.26 -5.46
N GLU A 110 -11.73 -5.66 -6.72
CA GLU A 110 -12.00 -4.74 -7.86
C GLU A 110 -13.41 -4.11 -7.87
N ASP A 111 -14.37 -4.72 -7.18
CA ASP A 111 -15.74 -4.21 -7.04
C ASP A 111 -15.88 -3.09 -6.01
N ARG A 112 -14.79 -2.82 -5.26
CA ARG A 112 -14.70 -1.77 -4.25
C ARG A 112 -14.23 -0.46 -4.86
N ASP A 113 -14.76 0.65 -4.35
CA ASP A 113 -14.48 2.01 -4.84
C ASP A 113 -13.42 2.74 -4.01
N GLU A 114 -12.84 2.05 -3.03
CA GLU A 114 -11.77 2.51 -2.17
C GLU A 114 -10.53 2.93 -2.97
N ILE A 115 -9.94 4.07 -2.58
CA ILE A 115 -8.73 4.60 -3.18
C ILE A 115 -7.51 4.05 -2.46
N ILE A 116 -6.54 3.61 -3.25
CA ILE A 116 -5.19 3.24 -2.84
C ILE A 116 -4.18 4.07 -3.62
N TYR A 117 -3.01 4.29 -3.04
CA TYR A 117 -1.89 4.97 -3.68
C TYR A 117 -0.92 3.90 -4.17
N VAL A 118 -0.71 3.80 -5.49
CA VAL A 118 0.05 2.71 -6.12
C VAL A 118 1.24 3.25 -6.90
N ASN A 119 2.37 2.55 -6.84
CA ASN A 119 3.53 2.85 -7.67
C ASN A 119 3.74 1.75 -8.71
N GLU A 120 3.07 1.89 -9.84
CA GLU A 120 3.11 0.94 -10.98
C GLU A 120 4.47 0.92 -11.69
N SER A 121 5.33 1.92 -11.47
CA SER A 121 6.70 1.91 -11.98
C SER A 121 7.61 0.94 -11.21
N ASN A 122 7.18 0.49 -10.03
CA ASN A 122 7.92 -0.43 -9.16
C ASN A 122 7.24 -1.81 -9.11
N LYS A 123 6.91 -2.37 -10.27
CA LYS A 123 6.41 -3.75 -10.38
C LYS A 123 7.50 -4.73 -9.96
N ILE A 124 7.13 -5.67 -9.10
CA ILE A 124 8.02 -6.75 -8.64
C ILE A 124 7.45 -8.08 -9.12
N GLU A 125 8.27 -8.83 -9.86
CA GLU A 125 7.97 -10.21 -10.23
C GLU A 125 7.94 -11.08 -8.97
N ILE A 126 6.97 -11.97 -8.89
CA ILE A 126 6.79 -12.90 -7.78
C ILE A 126 6.80 -14.32 -8.29
N ASP A 127 7.46 -15.19 -7.54
CA ASP A 127 7.42 -16.61 -7.80
C ASP A 127 6.00 -17.14 -7.54
N LEU A 128 5.28 -17.46 -8.61
CA LEU A 128 3.92 -17.99 -8.57
C LEU A 128 3.82 -19.30 -7.77
N SER A 129 4.92 -20.06 -7.61
CA SER A 129 4.94 -21.26 -6.76
C SER A 129 4.76 -20.95 -5.27
N THR A 130 5.07 -19.71 -4.85
CA THR A 130 4.90 -19.24 -3.46
C THR A 130 3.50 -18.67 -3.18
N MET A 131 2.65 -18.53 -4.21
CA MET A 131 1.26 -18.08 -4.10
C MET A 131 0.25 -19.22 -4.07
N ALA A 132 0.70 -20.49 -4.12
CA ALA A 132 -0.15 -21.64 -3.89
C ALA A 132 -0.48 -21.74 -2.38
N TRP A 133 -1.69 -21.33 -2.01
CA TRP A 133 -2.29 -21.50 -0.68
C TRP A 133 -3.67 -22.13 -0.84
#